data_AF-A0A2U3R9J5-F1
#
_entry.id   AF-A0A2U3R9J5-F1
#
_cell.length_a   1.000
_cell.length_b   1.000
_cell.length_c   1.000
_cell.angle_alpha   90.00
_cell.angle_beta   90.00
_cell.angle_gamma   90.00
#
_symmetry.space_group_name_H-M   'P 1'
#
loop_
_entity.id
_entity.type
_entity.pdbx_description
1 polymer ?
#
loop_
_entity_poly.entity_id
_entity_poly.type
_entity_poly.pdbx_seq_one_letter_code
_entity_poly.pdbx_strand_id
1 'polypeptide(L)'
;MDKTPVWIHGDFAIGNILMDSGKLSAVIDFGGAAVGDPACDLVIAWTYLSGKVREIFISEMDMDQCTWLRARAWALWKATFELCQIADKNIPEAGFQKRIIDEVING
;
A
#
# COMPACT_ATOMS: atom_id res chain seq x y z
N MET A 1 6.05 -18.08 -9.21
CA MET A 1 5.50 -16.75 -9.53
C MET A 1 3.99 -16.80 -9.79
N ASP A 2 3.27 -17.84 -9.34
CA ASP A 2 1.81 -17.84 -9.29
C ASP A 2 1.39 -18.16 -7.86
N LYS A 3 0.84 -17.16 -7.16
CA LYS A 3 0.09 -17.37 -5.92
C LYS A 3 -1.35 -17.66 -6.31
N THR A 4 -2.00 -18.56 -5.57
CA THR A 4 -3.45 -18.74 -5.69
C THR A 4 -4.12 -17.39 -5.50
N PRO A 5 -4.95 -16.93 -6.44
CA PRO A 5 -5.69 -15.68 -6.28
C PRO A 5 -6.56 -15.74 -5.02
N VAL A 6 -6.61 -14.65 -4.28
CA VAL A 6 -7.40 -14.52 -3.04
C VAL A 6 -8.32 -13.32 -3.14
N TRP A 7 -9.31 -13.25 -2.25
CA TRP A 7 -10.09 -12.03 -2.11
C TRP A 7 -9.20 -10.89 -1.61
N ILE A 8 -9.24 -9.79 -2.34
CA ILE A 8 -8.54 -8.54 -2.04
C ILE A 8 -9.57 -7.43 -1.82
N HIS A 9 -9.20 -6.45 -1.00
CA HIS A 9 -9.93 -5.19 -0.86
C HIS A 9 -9.82 -4.34 -2.13
N GLY A 10 -8.63 -4.33 -2.76
CA GLY A 10 -8.38 -3.66 -4.04
C GLY A 10 -8.05 -2.18 -3.93
N ASP A 11 -8.45 -1.52 -2.83
CA ASP A 11 -7.93 -0.20 -2.43
C ASP A 11 -7.68 -0.09 -0.92
N PHE A 12 -6.83 -0.96 -0.37
CA PHE A 12 -6.53 -0.96 1.06
C PHE A 12 -5.60 0.23 1.43
N ALA A 13 -6.21 1.37 1.73
CA ALA A 13 -5.54 2.63 2.08
C ALA A 13 -6.04 3.17 3.42
N ILE A 14 -5.25 4.05 4.07
CA ILE A 14 -5.61 4.59 5.40
C ILE A 14 -6.96 5.32 5.41
N GLY A 15 -7.35 5.95 4.30
CA GLY A 15 -8.67 6.60 4.18
C GLY A 15 -9.85 5.64 4.32
N ASN A 16 -9.62 4.35 4.11
CA ASN A 16 -10.61 3.27 4.17
C ASN A 16 -10.58 2.51 5.52
N ILE A 17 -9.78 2.98 6.49
CA ILE A 17 -9.60 2.37 7.80
C ILE A 17 -10.19 3.28 8.87
N LEU A 18 -11.16 2.77 9.63
CA LEU A 18 -11.76 3.49 10.75
C LEU A 18 -11.18 3.00 12.07
N MET A 19 -10.85 3.95 12.94
CA MET A 19 -10.30 3.71 14.26
C MET A 19 -11.29 4.19 15.32
N ASP A 20 -11.51 3.38 16.35
CA ASP A 20 -12.22 3.76 17.57
C ASP A 20 -11.35 3.42 18.78
N SER A 21 -11.13 4.41 19.65
CA SER A 21 -10.41 4.24 20.92
C SER A 21 -9.04 3.56 20.75
N GLY A 22 -8.32 3.92 19.68
CA GLY A 22 -7.00 3.39 19.36
C GLY A 22 -6.99 1.99 18.74
N LYS A 23 -8.14 1.44 18.36
CA LYS A 23 -8.28 0.13 17.73
C LYS A 23 -8.97 0.23 16.36
N LEU A 24 -8.62 -0.68 15.46
CA LEU A 24 -9.34 -0.86 14.20
C LEU A 24 -10.80 -1.22 14.51
N SER A 25 -11.74 -0.40 14.02
CA SER A 25 -13.17 -0.61 14.22
C SER A 25 -13.88 -1.06 12.95
N ALA A 26 -13.46 -0.58 11.78
CA ALA A 26 -14.02 -1.00 10.50
C ALA A 26 -13.05 -0.75 9.33
N VAL A 27 -13.30 -1.47 8.24
CA VAL A 27 -12.75 -1.22 6.90
C VAL A 27 -13.94 -0.94 5.99
N ILE A 28 -13.82 0.06 5.11
CA ILE A 28 -14.90 0.51 4.21
C ILE A 28 -14.42 0.58 2.77
N ASP A 29 -15.34 0.85 1.85
CA ASP A 29 -15.06 1.03 0.42
C ASP A 29 -14.47 -0.21 -0.29
N PHE A 30 -15.23 -1.30 -0.23
CA PHE A 30 -14.95 -2.53 -0.96
C PHE A 30 -15.34 -2.45 -2.45
N GLY A 31 -15.46 -1.25 -3.03
CA GLY A 31 -15.81 -1.08 -4.45
C GLY A 31 -14.76 -1.68 -5.40
N GLY A 32 -13.50 -1.78 -4.96
CA GLY A 32 -12.39 -2.42 -5.68
C GLY A 32 -12.22 -3.91 -5.39
N ALA A 33 -13.08 -4.53 -4.57
CA ALA A 33 -12.87 -5.89 -4.11
C ALA A 33 -12.97 -6.91 -5.25
N ALA A 34 -12.00 -7.82 -5.31
CA ALA A 34 -11.91 -8.80 -6.38
C ALA A 34 -11.14 -10.05 -5.92
N VAL A 35 -11.06 -11.05 -6.80
CA VAL A 35 -10.14 -12.19 -6.62
C VAL A 35 -8.86 -11.89 -7.40
N GLY A 36 -7.73 -11.78 -6.71
CA GLY A 36 -6.48 -11.31 -7.30
C GLY A 36 -5.22 -11.63 -6.49
N ASP A 37 -4.12 -10.95 -6.84
CA ASP A 37 -2.83 -11.10 -6.17
C ASP A 37 -2.87 -10.44 -4.78
N PRO A 38 -2.57 -11.15 -3.67
CA PRO A 38 -2.56 -10.56 -2.33
C PRO A 38 -1.61 -9.36 -2.19
N ALA A 39 -0.61 -9.24 -3.07
CA ALA A 39 0.36 -8.15 -3.03
C ALA A 39 -0.26 -6.75 -3.19
N CYS A 40 -1.45 -6.62 -3.80
CA CYS A 40 -2.08 -5.33 -4.04
C CYS A 40 -2.54 -4.61 -2.76
N ASP A 41 -2.97 -5.35 -1.73
CA ASP A 41 -3.43 -4.75 -0.46
C ASP A 41 -2.27 -4.45 0.50
N LEU A 42 -1.06 -4.91 0.18
CA LEU A 42 0.14 -4.68 0.99
C LEU A 42 0.79 -3.32 0.72
N VAL A 43 0.27 -2.54 -0.23
CA VAL A 43 0.80 -1.22 -0.61
C VAL A 43 0.85 -0.23 0.56
N ILE A 44 -0.06 -0.38 1.54
CA ILE A 44 -0.09 0.41 2.77
C ILE A 44 1.23 0.38 3.55
N ALA A 45 2.03 -0.68 3.36
CA ALA A 45 3.37 -0.78 3.95
C ALA A 45 4.25 0.41 3.55
N TRP A 46 4.14 0.96 2.33
CA TRP A 46 4.90 2.14 1.90
C TRP A 46 4.10 3.43 1.93
N THR A 47 2.78 3.37 1.76
CA THR A 47 1.96 4.59 1.66
C THR A 47 1.47 5.11 3.01
N TYR A 48 1.73 4.41 4.11
CA TYR A 48 1.32 4.88 5.44
C TYR A 48 2.25 4.42 6.55
N LEU A 49 2.65 3.15 6.53
CA LEU A 49 3.52 2.60 7.56
C LEU A 49 4.98 2.97 7.29
N SER A 50 5.76 3.17 8.35
CA SER A 50 7.20 3.46 8.24
C SER A 50 7.97 2.92 9.44
N GLY A 51 9.28 2.75 9.25
CA GLY A 51 10.21 2.25 10.28
C GLY A 51 9.72 0.99 10.98
N LYS A 52 9.80 0.97 12.32
CA LYS A 52 9.42 -0.18 13.15
C LYS A 52 7.98 -0.65 12.95
N VAL A 53 7.05 0.27 12.64
CA VAL A 53 5.64 -0.11 12.41
C VAL A 53 5.51 -0.93 11.13
N ARG A 54 6.24 -0.55 10.07
CA ARG A 54 6.29 -1.33 8.82
C ARG A 54 6.93 -2.70 9.06
N GLU A 55 8.03 -2.76 9.82
CA GLU A 55 8.70 -4.03 10.15
C GLU A 55 7.75 -5.01 10.85
N ILE A 56 7.00 -4.54 11.85
CA ILE A 56 5.99 -5.35 12.55
C ILE A 56 4.90 -5.81 11.59
N PHE A 57 4.36 -4.90 10.77
CA PHE A 57 3.34 -5.28 9.78
C PHE A 57 3.85 -6.36 8.82
N ILE A 58 5.07 -6.19 8.30
CA ILE A 58 5.69 -7.17 7.39
C ILE A 58 5.84 -8.53 8.06
N SER A 59 6.28 -8.58 9.33
CA SER A 59 6.44 -9.85 10.05
C SER A 59 5.12 -10.55 10.37
N GLU A 60 4.07 -9.79 10.68
CA GLU A 60 2.76 -10.35 11.04
C GLU A 60 1.96 -10.85 9.83
N MET A 61 2.21 -10.34 8.63
CA MET A 61 1.48 -10.78 7.42
C MET A 61 1.92 -12.14 6.88
N ASP A 62 3.07 -12.68 7.31
CA ASP A 62 3.59 -14.00 6.92
C ASP A 62 3.57 -14.26 5.40
N MET A 63 4.02 -13.26 4.62
CA MET A 63 4.08 -13.34 3.15
C MET A 63 5.50 -13.64 2.67
N ASP A 64 5.61 -14.41 1.59
CA ASP A 64 6.90 -14.74 0.99
C ASP A 64 7.54 -13.53 0.29
N GLN A 65 8.86 -13.63 0.09
CA GLN A 65 9.66 -12.57 -0.53
C GLN A 65 9.17 -12.16 -1.93
N CYS A 66 8.66 -13.09 -2.74
CA CYS A 66 8.15 -12.73 -4.07
C CYS A 66 6.88 -11.87 -3.95
N THR A 67 6.01 -12.14 -2.97
CA THR A 67 4.81 -11.34 -2.70
C THR A 67 5.17 -9.93 -2.26
N TRP A 68 6.17 -9.77 -1.38
CA TRP A 68 6.68 -8.46 -1.02
C TRP A 68 7.34 -7.70 -2.17
N LEU A 69 8.04 -8.40 -3.07
CA LEU A 69 8.59 -7.77 -4.28
C LEU A 69 7.48 -7.23 -5.19
N ARG A 70 6.38 -7.97 -5.36
CA ARG A 70 5.22 -7.49 -6.12
C ARG A 70 4.51 -6.35 -5.39
N ALA A 71 4.42 -6.38 -4.06
CA ALA A 71 3.83 -5.30 -3.27
C ALA A 71 4.63 -3.99 -3.42
N ARG A 72 5.97 -4.06 -3.45
CA ARG A 72 6.83 -2.92 -3.82
C ARG A 72 6.50 -2.40 -5.22
N ALA A 73 6.37 -3.29 -6.21
CA ALA A 73 6.02 -2.89 -7.56
C ALA A 73 4.64 -2.21 -7.63
N TRP A 74 3.65 -2.71 -6.89
CA TRP A 74 2.34 -2.08 -6.74
C TRP A 74 2.42 -0.69 -6.12
N ALA A 75 3.22 -0.53 -5.06
CA ALA A 75 3.44 0.77 -4.42
C ALA A 75 4.10 1.77 -5.37
N LEU A 76 5.11 1.34 -6.14
CA LEU A 76 5.76 2.15 -7.16
C LEU A 76 4.77 2.59 -8.25
N TRP A 77 3.97 1.65 -8.77
CA TRP A 77 2.95 1.94 -9.76
C TRP A 77 1.91 2.95 -9.24
N LYS A 78 1.37 2.75 -8.03
CA LYS A 78 0.38 3.65 -7.44
C LYS A 78 0.97 5.05 -7.26
N ALA A 79 2.16 5.17 -6.65
CA ALA A 79 2.78 6.47 -6.40
C ALA A 79 3.15 7.22 -7.68
N THR A 80 3.65 6.51 -8.71
CA THR A 80 3.94 7.14 -10.02
C THR A 80 2.66 7.56 -10.75
N PHE A 81 1.62 6.73 -10.70
CA PHE A 81 0.31 7.06 -11.28
C PHE A 81 -0.29 8.32 -10.62
N GLU A 82 -0.35 8.35 -9.29
CA GLU A 82 -0.83 9.49 -8.52
C GLU A 82 0.00 10.75 -8.79
N LEU A 83 1.34 10.62 -8.78
CA LEU A 83 2.22 11.73 -9.09
C LEU A 83 1.93 12.31 -10.47
N CYS A 84 1.67 11.47 -11.49
CA CYS A 84 1.32 11.92 -12.84
C CYS A 84 0.03 12.77 -12.88
N GLN A 85 -0.97 12.44 -12.06
CA GLN A 85 -2.24 13.18 -12.00
C GLN A 85 -2.11 14.57 -11.35
N ILE A 86 -1.10 14.80 -10.51
CA ILE A 86 -0.91 16.09 -9.83
C ILE A 86 -0.29 17.12 -10.77
N ALA A 87 -0.99 18.19 -11.13
CA ALA A 87 -0.46 19.19 -12.07
C ALA A 87 0.80 19.92 -11.55
N ASP A 88 0.74 20.46 -10.33
CA ASP A 88 1.87 21.14 -9.71
C ASP A 88 2.72 20.16 -8.87
N LYS A 89 3.94 19.87 -9.30
CA LYS A 89 4.82 18.90 -8.63
C LYS A 89 5.50 19.43 -7.36
N ASN A 90 5.23 20.68 -6.97
CA ASN A 90 5.83 21.34 -5.81
C ASN A 90 4.93 21.35 -4.58
N ILE A 91 3.68 20.86 -4.69
CA ILE A 91 2.77 20.77 -3.55
C ILE A 91 3.09 19.57 -2.64
N PRO A 92 2.67 19.58 -1.37
CA PRO A 92 2.95 18.51 -0.41
C PRO A 92 2.55 17.11 -0.89
N GLU A 93 1.44 16.99 -1.61
CA GLU A 93 0.92 15.74 -2.15
C GLU A 93 1.88 15.13 -3.18
N ALA A 94 2.42 15.95 -4.08
CA ALA A 94 3.45 15.49 -5.03
C ALA A 94 4.75 15.10 -4.31
N GLY A 95 5.12 15.86 -3.28
CA GLY A 95 6.27 15.53 -2.42
C GLY A 95 6.10 14.20 -1.70
N PHE A 96 4.88 13.88 -1.26
CA PHE A 96 4.55 12.60 -0.64
C PHE A 96 4.71 11.43 -1.62
N GLN A 97 4.17 11.55 -2.84
CA GLN A 97 4.34 10.49 -3.86
C GLN A 97 5.81 10.27 -4.22
N LYS A 98 6.60 11.35 -4.37
CA LYS A 98 8.05 11.25 -4.61
C LYS A 98 8.77 10.50 -3.50
N ARG A 99 8.45 10.76 -2.23
CA ARG A 99 9.04 10.02 -1.10
C ARG A 99 8.73 8.53 -1.14
N ILE A 100 7.50 8.15 -1.48
CA ILE A 100 7.14 6.73 -1.64
C ILE A 100 7.98 6.09 -2.74
N ILE A 101 8.12 6.77 -3.89
CA ILE A 101 8.94 6.28 -5.01
C ILE A 101 10.39 6.09 -4.57
N ASP A 102 10.97 7.10 -3.92
CA ASP A 102 12.37 7.04 -3.45
C ASP A 102 12.57 5.92 -2.43
N GLU A 103 11.62 5.72 -1.51
CA GLU A 103 11.69 4.67 -0.50
C GLU A 103 11.51 3.27 -1.10
N VAL A 104 10.66 3.12 -2.11
CA VAL A 104 10.50 1.82 -2.80
C VAL A 104 11.74 1.48 -3.64
N ILE A 105 12.45 2.46 -4.19
CA ILE A 105 13.63 2.23 -5.05
C ILE A 105 14.91 2.07 -4.21
N ASN A 106 15.10 2.91 -3.19
CA ASN A 106 16.37 3.03 -2.47
C ASN A 106 16.33 2.49 -1.03
N GLY A 107 15.13 2.17 -0.51
CA GLY A 107 14.93 1.57 0.81
C GLY A 107 14.87 0.05 0.83
#